data_AF-A0A367WRX6-F1
#
_entry.id   AF-A0A367WRX6-F1
#
_cell.length_a   1.000
_cell.length_b   1.000
_cell.length_c   1.000
_cell.angle_alpha   90.00
_cell.angle_beta   90.00
_cell.angle_gamma   90.00
#
_symmetry.space_group_name_H-M   'P 1'
#
loop_
_entity.id
_entity.type
_entity.pdbx_description
1 polymer ?
#
loop_
_entity_poly.entity_id
_entity_poly.type
_entity_poly.pdbx_seq_one_letter_code
_entity_poly.pdbx_strand_id
1 'polypeptide(L)'
;MIPAILAQIGLPLLIKAVGAGLEAIDNPVAKSTAKGLRDMQDLVGQGDVGAAQIAEANRHAEAMMQAELKHDSTVIKAVNKTIRAEITSADAYVRRWRPSFGYAVALTWILMMGAIAAAIVLTPTEAPAIIAALVNTSPIWGVALAVLGISVVKRSSDKRREG
;
A
#
# COMPACT_ATOMS: atom_id res chain seq x y z
N MET A 1 -16.64 -19.69 -27.64
CA MET A 1 -18.11 -19.97 -27.64
C MET A 1 -18.81 -19.33 -26.44
N ILE A 2 -18.29 -19.44 -25.22
CA ILE A 2 -18.86 -18.76 -24.02
C ILE A 2 -18.95 -17.21 -24.18
N PRO A 3 -17.95 -16.50 -24.75
CA PRO A 3 -18.04 -15.04 -24.93
C PRO A 3 -19.14 -14.61 -25.91
N ALA A 4 -19.37 -15.39 -26.97
CA ALA A 4 -20.41 -15.11 -27.97
C ALA A 4 -21.83 -15.33 -27.41
N ILE A 5 -22.01 -16.35 -26.56
CA ILE A 5 -23.27 -16.61 -25.86
C ILE A 5 -23.54 -15.55 -24.78
N LEU A 6 -22.50 -15.11 -24.05
CA LEU A 6 -22.60 -14.00 -23.11
C LEU A 6 -22.85 -12.66 -23.80
N ALA A 7 -22.29 -12.44 -24.99
CA ALA A 7 -22.58 -11.24 -25.79
C ALA A 7 -24.02 -11.26 -26.36
N GLN A 8 -24.51 -12.41 -26.83
CA GLN A 8 -25.87 -12.56 -27.37
C GLN A 8 -26.96 -12.56 -26.30
N ILE A 9 -26.70 -13.12 -25.11
CA ILE A 9 -27.71 -13.26 -24.04
C ILE A 9 -27.51 -12.20 -22.95
N GLY A 10 -26.27 -11.86 -22.63
CA GLY A 10 -25.93 -10.93 -21.54
C GLY A 10 -26.11 -9.47 -21.90
N LEU A 11 -25.83 -9.05 -23.14
CA LEU A 11 -26.02 -7.66 -23.56
C LEU A 11 -27.50 -7.23 -23.52
N PRO A 12 -28.48 -8.01 -24.03
CA PRO A 12 -29.90 -7.69 -23.87
C PRO A 12 -30.37 -7.67 -22.42
N LEU A 13 -29.79 -8.51 -21.55
CA LEU A 13 -30.12 -8.55 -20.13
C LEU A 13 -29.59 -7.31 -19.39
N LEU A 14 -28.36 -6.89 -19.72
CA LEU A 14 -27.73 -5.69 -19.17
C LEU A 14 -28.43 -4.42 -19.65
N ILE A 15 -28.80 -4.33 -20.93
CA ILE A 15 -29.57 -3.20 -21.48
C ILE A 15 -30.92 -3.09 -20.76
N LYS A 16 -31.60 -4.21 -20.52
CA LYS A 16 -32.86 -4.23 -19.76
C LYS A 16 -32.68 -3.78 -18.30
N ALA A 17 -31.61 -4.23 -17.64
CA ALA A 17 -31.31 -3.86 -16.26
C ALA A 17 -30.94 -2.38 -16.12
N VAL A 18 -30.07 -1.87 -17.00
CA VAL A 18 -29.66 -0.46 -17.04
C VAL A 18 -30.83 0.43 -17.45
N GLY A 19 -31.64 0.02 -18.43
CA GLY A 19 -32.85 0.74 -18.86
C GLY A 19 -33.89 0.85 -17.75
N ALA A 20 -34.12 -0.23 -16.98
CA ALA A 20 -35.01 -0.20 -15.81
C ALA A 20 -34.47 0.71 -14.68
N GLY A 21 -33.16 0.70 -14.45
CA GLY A 21 -32.52 1.59 -13.49
C GLY A 21 -32.60 3.07 -13.89
N LEU A 22 -32.46 3.37 -15.18
CA LEU A 22 -32.57 4.73 -15.72
C LEU A 22 -34.03 5.24 -15.74
N GLU A 23 -35.01 4.37 -15.91
CA GLU A 23 -36.43 4.73 -15.88
C GLU A 23 -36.92 5.10 -14.47
N ALA A 24 -36.30 4.54 -13.43
CA ALA A 24 -36.57 4.88 -12.04
C ALA A 24 -36.03 6.26 -11.61
N ILE A 25 -35.19 6.89 -12.44
CA ILE A 25 -34.64 8.22 -12.17
C ILE A 25 -35.56 9.29 -12.75
N ASP A 26 -36.03 10.20 -11.91
CA ASP A 26 -36.93 11.30 -12.31
C ASP A 26 -36.17 12.45 -12.97
N ASN A 27 -35.58 12.16 -14.15
CA ASN A 27 -34.85 13.12 -14.98
C ASN A 27 -35.23 12.92 -16.46
N PRO A 28 -35.54 13.98 -17.22
CA PRO A 28 -35.95 13.87 -18.62
C PRO A 28 -34.89 13.22 -19.53
N VAL A 29 -33.60 13.42 -19.25
CA VAL A 29 -32.49 12.78 -19.98
C VAL A 29 -32.45 11.28 -19.67
N ALA A 30 -32.64 10.89 -18.40
CA ALA A 30 -32.65 9.48 -18.02
C ALA A 30 -33.81 8.70 -18.67
N LYS A 31 -35.01 9.31 -18.72
CA LYS A 31 -36.20 8.73 -19.39
C LYS A 31 -36.01 8.64 -20.90
N SER A 32 -35.40 9.64 -21.54
CA SER A 32 -35.06 9.61 -22.96
C SER A 32 -34.06 8.50 -23.29
N THR A 33 -33.02 8.35 -22.46
CA THR A 33 -32.01 7.30 -22.64
C THR A 33 -32.59 5.90 -22.40
N ALA A 34 -33.46 5.73 -21.40
CA ALA A 34 -34.15 4.46 -21.15
C ALA A 34 -35.02 4.04 -22.34
N LYS A 35 -35.71 4.99 -22.98
CA LYS A 35 -36.48 4.73 -24.20
C LYS A 35 -35.56 4.33 -25.37
N GLY A 36 -34.50 5.09 -25.63
CA GLY A 36 -33.55 4.76 -26.69
C GLY A 36 -32.87 3.39 -26.52
N LEU A 37 -32.60 2.97 -25.28
CA LEU A 37 -32.08 1.64 -24.97
C LEU A 37 -33.08 0.52 -25.28
N ARG A 38 -34.38 0.73 -25.06
CA ARG A 38 -35.43 -0.22 -25.44
C ARG A 38 -35.58 -0.34 -26.96
N ASP A 39 -35.63 0.80 -27.64
CA ASP A 39 -35.73 0.84 -29.10
C ASP A 39 -34.52 0.11 -29.73
N MET A 40 -33.31 0.29 -29.17
CA MET A 40 -32.12 -0.45 -29.58
C MET A 40 -32.20 -1.95 -29.26
N GLN A 41 -32.76 -2.34 -28.11
CA GLN A 41 -32.95 -3.75 -27.74
C GLN A 41 -33.90 -4.46 -28.71
N ASP A 42 -34.97 -3.79 -29.14
CA ASP A 42 -35.93 -4.33 -30.10
C ASP A 42 -35.28 -4.49 -31.49
N LEU A 43 -34.48 -3.52 -31.93
CA LEU A 43 -33.71 -3.59 -33.19
C LEU A 43 -32.67 -4.73 -33.18
N VAL A 44 -31.98 -4.94 -32.06
CA VAL A 44 -31.04 -6.05 -31.90
C VAL A 44 -31.76 -7.40 -31.87
N GLY A 45 -32.93 -7.48 -31.21
CA GLY A 45 -33.75 -8.69 -31.14
C GLY A 45 -34.40 -9.07 -32.47
N GLN A 46 -34.71 -8.09 -33.31
CA GLN A 46 -35.26 -8.27 -34.66
C GLN A 46 -34.18 -8.58 -35.72
N GLY A 47 -32.90 -8.44 -35.37
CA GLY A 47 -31.77 -8.75 -36.26
C GLY A 47 -31.36 -7.62 -37.21
N ASP A 48 -31.93 -6.42 -37.05
CA ASP A 48 -31.65 -5.25 -37.89
C ASP A 48 -30.29 -4.60 -37.60
N VAL A 49 -29.71 -4.88 -36.43
CA VAL A 49 -28.30 -4.57 -36.14
C VAL A 49 -27.45 -5.72 -36.65
N GLY A 50 -26.86 -5.55 -37.84
CA GLY A 50 -26.11 -6.60 -38.51
C GLY A 50 -25.05 -7.22 -37.60
N ALA A 51 -25.13 -8.55 -37.40
CA ALA A 51 -24.25 -9.31 -36.51
C ALA A 51 -22.74 -9.07 -36.77
N ALA A 52 -22.38 -8.65 -37.98
CA ALA A 52 -21.02 -8.26 -38.36
C ALA A 52 -20.52 -7.00 -37.63
N GLN A 53 -21.36 -5.98 -37.42
CA GLN A 53 -21.00 -4.75 -36.72
C GLN A 53 -20.81 -4.99 -35.22
N ILE A 54 -21.67 -5.82 -34.62
CA ILE A 54 -21.51 -6.25 -33.21
C ILE A 54 -20.24 -7.07 -33.05
N ALA A 55 -19.94 -7.97 -34.00
CA ALA A 55 -18.71 -8.76 -33.98
C ALA A 55 -17.45 -7.88 -34.11
N GLU A 56 -17.47 -6.83 -34.93
CA GLU A 56 -16.36 -5.87 -35.02
C GLU A 56 -16.20 -5.03 -33.75
N ALA A 57 -17.31 -4.54 -33.18
CA ALA A 57 -17.28 -3.82 -31.91
C ALA A 57 -16.70 -4.68 -30.78
N ASN A 58 -17.06 -5.97 -30.72
CA ASN A 58 -16.49 -6.92 -29.77
C ASN A 58 -14.98 -7.12 -29.98
N ARG A 59 -14.51 -7.23 -31.23
CA ARG A 59 -13.06 -7.31 -31.53
C ARG A 59 -12.29 -6.10 -31.04
N HIS A 60 -12.83 -4.90 -31.25
CA HIS A 60 -12.22 -3.67 -30.74
C HIS A 60 -12.21 -3.63 -29.20
N ALA A 61 -13.30 -4.02 -28.54
CA ALA A 61 -13.37 -4.10 -27.09
C ALA A 61 -12.35 -5.11 -26.52
N GLU A 62 -12.22 -6.28 -27.16
CA GLU A 62 -11.21 -7.29 -26.79
C GLU A 62 -9.79 -6.75 -26.97
N ALA A 63 -9.50 -6.05 -28.07
CA ALA A 63 -8.19 -5.45 -28.33
C ALA A 63 -7.84 -4.37 -27.30
N MET A 64 -8.79 -3.51 -26.93
CA MET A 64 -8.59 -2.51 -25.88
C MET A 64 -8.36 -3.16 -24.52
N MET A 65 -9.16 -4.15 -24.15
CA MET A 65 -9.00 -4.90 -22.91
C MET A 65 -7.61 -5.56 -22.84
N GLN A 66 -7.14 -6.16 -23.94
CA GLN A 66 -5.79 -6.74 -24.00
C GLN A 66 -4.69 -5.67 -23.84
N ALA A 67 -4.87 -4.50 -24.44
CA ALA A 67 -3.93 -3.40 -24.30
C ALA A 67 -3.87 -2.89 -22.85
N GLU A 68 -5.01 -2.75 -22.18
CA GLU A 68 -5.14 -2.35 -20.79
C GLU A 68 -4.49 -3.38 -19.85
N LEU A 69 -4.81 -4.67 -20.00
CA LEU A 69 -4.19 -5.74 -19.22
C LEU A 69 -2.66 -5.78 -19.40
N LYS A 70 -2.17 -5.51 -20.60
CA LYS A 70 -0.72 -5.44 -20.88
C LYS A 70 -0.08 -4.23 -20.23
N HIS A 71 -0.76 -3.08 -20.26
CA HIS A 71 -0.33 -1.87 -19.55
C HIS A 71 -0.24 -2.13 -18.04
N ASP A 72 -1.29 -2.67 -17.45
CA ASP A 72 -1.36 -2.96 -16.01
C ASP A 72 -0.29 -3.97 -15.58
N SER A 73 -0.09 -5.03 -16.37
CA SER A 73 1.00 -5.99 -16.14
C SER A 73 2.36 -5.31 -16.15
N THR A 74 2.56 -4.33 -17.03
CA THR A 74 3.81 -3.57 -17.15
C THR A 74 4.03 -2.67 -15.93
N VAL A 75 2.99 -1.96 -15.49
CA VAL A 75 3.03 -1.12 -14.27
C VAL A 75 3.34 -1.97 -13.05
N ILE A 76 2.63 -3.08 -12.86
CA ILE A 76 2.85 -3.99 -11.73
C ILE A 76 4.27 -4.56 -11.75
N LYS A 77 4.80 -4.91 -12.92
CA LYS A 77 6.20 -5.38 -13.04
C LYS A 77 7.20 -4.28 -12.70
N ALA A 78 6.97 -3.05 -13.14
CA ALA A 78 7.83 -1.91 -12.84
C ALA A 78 7.87 -1.62 -11.33
N VAL A 79 6.70 -1.58 -10.68
CA VAL A 79 6.58 -1.39 -9.22
C VAL A 79 7.26 -2.54 -8.46
N ASN A 80 7.03 -3.79 -8.86
CA ASN A 80 7.69 -4.92 -8.21
C ASN A 80 9.22 -4.88 -8.39
N LYS A 81 9.70 -4.42 -9.55
CA LYS A 81 11.14 -4.25 -9.80
C LYS A 81 11.74 -3.18 -8.89
N THR A 82 11.08 -2.04 -8.72
CA THR A 82 11.57 -0.97 -7.82
C THR A 82 11.56 -1.43 -6.36
N ILE A 83 10.48 -2.05 -5.89
CA ILE A 83 10.40 -2.58 -4.52
C ILE A 83 11.51 -3.60 -4.25
N ARG A 84 11.74 -4.53 -5.19
CA ARG A 84 12.83 -5.50 -5.05
C ARG A 84 14.19 -4.80 -5.03
N ALA A 85 14.42 -3.83 -5.90
CA ALA A 85 15.65 -3.05 -5.91
C ALA A 85 15.88 -2.33 -4.57
N GLU A 86 14.84 -1.72 -4.00
CA GLU A 86 14.88 -1.07 -2.67
C GLU A 86 15.20 -2.07 -1.55
N ILE A 87 14.52 -3.22 -1.52
CA ILE A 87 14.77 -4.28 -0.52
C ILE A 87 16.20 -4.82 -0.63
N THR A 88 16.70 -5.00 -1.86
CA THR A 88 18.06 -5.48 -2.10
C THR A 88 19.12 -4.39 -2.02
N SER A 89 18.73 -3.12 -1.88
CA SER A 89 19.65 -2.01 -1.80
C SER A 89 20.49 -2.16 -0.52
N ALA A 90 21.74 -2.55 -0.70
CA ALA A 90 22.67 -2.88 0.38
C ALA A 90 23.26 -1.62 1.03
N ASP A 91 22.47 -0.57 1.20
CA ASP A 91 22.91 0.71 1.74
C ASP A 91 23.61 0.49 3.09
N ALA A 92 24.89 0.85 3.10
CA ALA A 92 25.75 0.69 4.25
C ALA A 92 25.26 1.52 5.44
N TYR A 93 24.57 2.63 5.21
CA TYR A 93 23.95 3.44 6.25
C TYR A 93 22.78 2.70 6.92
N VAL A 94 21.87 2.12 6.14
CA VAL A 94 20.72 1.34 6.64
C VAL A 94 21.15 0.06 7.38
N ARG A 95 22.30 -0.51 7.03
CA ARG A 95 22.85 -1.68 7.75
C ARG A 95 23.56 -1.31 9.05
N ARG A 96 24.21 -0.14 9.10
CA ARG A 96 25.08 0.26 10.22
C ARG A 96 24.38 1.11 11.28
N TRP A 97 23.26 1.77 10.98
CA TRP A 97 22.60 2.64 11.95
C TRP A 97 22.17 1.92 13.24
N ARG A 98 21.66 0.67 13.15
CA ARG A 98 21.23 -0.08 14.35
C ARG A 98 22.42 -0.33 15.30
N PRO A 99 23.56 -0.89 14.86
CA PRO A 99 24.77 -0.95 15.67
C PRO A 99 25.29 0.42 16.14
N SER A 100 25.35 1.42 15.26
CA SER A 100 25.87 2.76 15.58
C SER A 100 25.06 3.44 16.69
N PHE A 101 23.73 3.30 16.67
CA PHE A 101 22.87 3.79 17.73
C PHE A 101 23.18 3.11 19.07
N GLY A 102 23.35 1.79 19.07
CA GLY A 102 23.75 1.06 20.28
C GLY A 102 25.09 1.49 20.85
N TYR A 103 26.10 1.71 19.99
CA TYR A 103 27.40 2.21 20.43
C TYR A 103 27.33 3.65 20.96
N ALA A 104 26.56 4.52 20.31
CA ALA A 104 26.36 5.89 20.78
C ALA A 104 25.70 5.91 22.15
N VAL A 105 24.64 5.12 22.36
CA VAL A 105 23.94 4.99 23.65
C VAL A 105 24.85 4.42 24.74
N ALA A 106 25.65 3.40 24.42
CA ALA A 106 26.60 2.83 25.38
C ALA A 106 27.68 3.83 25.79
N LEU A 107 28.23 4.57 24.82
CA LEU A 107 29.24 5.60 25.07
C LEU A 107 28.69 6.74 25.93
N THR A 108 27.50 7.26 25.59
CA THR A 108 26.87 8.33 26.38
C THR A 108 26.52 7.85 27.78
N TRP A 109 26.11 6.60 27.96
CA TRP A 109 25.87 6.02 29.27
C TRP A 109 27.13 5.98 30.13
N ILE A 110 28.24 5.49 29.58
CA ILE A 110 29.53 5.42 30.28
C ILE A 110 30.00 6.82 30.67
N LEU A 111 29.94 7.78 29.75
CA LEU A 111 30.34 9.16 30.01
C LEU A 111 29.46 9.82 31.08
N MET A 112 28.14 9.63 30.99
CA MET A 112 27.20 10.19 31.96
C MET A 112 27.41 9.59 33.35
N MET A 113 27.48 8.26 33.47
CA MET A 113 27.68 7.59 34.76
C MET A 113 29.06 7.91 35.34
N GLY A 114 30.09 8.02 34.50
CA GLY A 114 31.41 8.46 34.92
C GLY A 114 31.41 9.90 35.46
N ALA A 115 30.72 10.82 34.77
CA ALA A 115 30.60 12.21 35.23
C ALA A 115 29.83 12.32 36.55
N ILE A 116 28.75 11.54 36.72
CA ILE A 116 27.96 11.50 37.96
C ILE A 116 28.80 10.93 39.10
N ALA A 117 29.53 9.84 38.87
CA ALA A 117 30.42 9.26 39.88
C ALA A 117 31.50 10.26 40.30
N ALA A 118 32.14 10.93 39.34
CA ALA A 118 33.13 11.98 39.62
C ALA A 118 32.52 13.14 40.41
N ALA A 119 31.31 13.61 40.04
CA ALA A 119 30.63 14.69 40.75
C ALA A 119 30.29 14.30 42.21
N ILE A 120 29.83 13.08 42.46
CA ILE A 120 29.54 12.60 43.82
C ILE A 120 30.81 12.55 44.68
N VAL A 121 31.94 12.10 44.11
CA VAL A 121 33.22 12.05 44.82
C VAL A 121 33.75 13.45 45.12
N LEU A 122 33.61 14.39 44.19
CA LEU A 122 34.10 15.77 44.33
C LEU A 122 33.20 16.64 45.22
N THR A 123 31.88 16.41 45.21
CA THR A 123 30.89 17.16 45.99
C THR A 123 29.91 16.22 46.69
N PRO A 124 30.31 15.52 47.76
CA PRO A 124 29.48 14.50 48.42
C PRO A 124 28.20 15.07 49.04
N THR A 125 28.22 16.33 49.47
CA THR A 125 27.05 17.02 50.05
C THR A 125 25.91 17.19 49.04
N GLU A 126 26.24 17.29 47.75
CA GLU A 126 25.27 17.46 46.65
C GLU A 126 24.77 16.12 46.09
N ALA A 127 25.30 14.98 46.56
CA ALA A 127 24.94 13.66 46.05
C ALA A 127 23.42 13.38 46.03
N PRO A 128 22.63 13.77 47.06
CA PRO A 128 21.18 13.58 47.02
C PRO A 128 20.51 14.34 45.87
N ALA A 129 20.94 15.59 45.61
CA ALA A 129 20.39 16.42 44.54
C ALA A 129 20.78 15.89 43.16
N ILE A 130 22.02 15.43 42.99
CA ILE A 130 22.51 14.80 41.76
C ILE A 130 21.72 13.52 41.44
N ILE A 131 21.50 12.66 42.44
CA ILE A 131 20.73 11.42 42.29
C ILE A 131 19.26 11.74 41.93
N ALA A 132 18.64 12.73 42.58
CA ALA A 132 17.28 13.15 42.26
C ALA A 132 17.18 13.68 40.82
N ALA A 133 18.15 14.47 40.37
CA ALA A 133 18.22 14.95 38.99
C ALA A 133 18.39 13.80 37.99
N LEU A 134 19.22 12.80 38.30
CA LEU A 134 19.36 11.60 37.46
C LEU A 134 18.03 10.86 37.32
N VAL A 135 17.29 10.66 38.41
CA VAL A 135 15.97 10.01 38.37
C VAL A 135 15.01 10.76 37.45
N ASN A 136 15.03 12.09 37.44
CA ASN A 136 14.21 12.90 36.54
C ASN A 136 14.55 12.73 35.05
N THR A 137 15.74 12.23 34.72
CA THR A 137 16.10 11.88 33.32
C THR A 137 15.58 10.51 32.89
N SER A 138 15.02 9.69 33.79
CA SER A 138 14.54 8.33 33.47
C SER A 138 13.61 8.26 32.24
N PRO A 139 12.70 9.21 31.97
CA PRO A 139 11.85 9.17 30.78
C PRO A 139 12.64 9.17 29.46
N ILE A 140 13.69 9.99 29.33
CA ILE A 140 14.48 10.06 28.09
C ILE A 140 15.26 8.76 27.86
N TRP A 141 15.76 8.17 28.94
CA TRP A 141 16.45 6.88 28.91
C TRP A 141 15.51 5.73 28.62
N GLY A 142 14.28 5.77 29.14
CA GLY A 142 13.24 4.79 28.82
C GLY A 142 12.96 4.72 27.31
N VAL A 143 12.85 5.87 26.65
CA VAL A 143 12.67 5.93 25.18
C VAL A 143 13.91 5.38 24.46
N ALA A 144 15.11 5.82 24.83
CA ALA A 144 16.35 5.38 24.18
C ALA A 144 16.57 3.85 24.29
N LEU A 145 16.34 3.29 25.48
CA LEU A 145 16.46 1.85 25.75
C LEU A 145 15.34 1.04 25.06
N ALA A 146 14.13 1.59 24.94
CA ALA A 146 13.05 0.94 24.19
C ALA A 146 13.41 0.81 22.69
N VAL A 147 13.94 1.87 22.08
CA VAL A 147 14.41 1.85 20.69
C VAL A 147 15.55 0.83 20.53
N LEU A 148 16.50 0.81 21.45
CA LEU A 148 17.58 -0.17 21.47
C LEU A 148 17.04 -1.60 21.55
N GLY A 149 16.11 -1.87 22.48
CA GLY A 149 15.47 -3.16 22.65
C GLY A 149 14.76 -3.66 21.38
N ILE A 150 13.95 -2.80 20.75
CA ILE A 150 13.28 -3.12 19.48
C ILE A 150 14.31 -3.45 18.40
N SER A 151 15.40 -2.66 18.30
CA SER A 151 16.45 -2.87 17.29
C SER A 151 17.15 -4.23 17.45
N VAL A 152 17.39 -4.67 18.69
CA VAL A 152 18.02 -5.95 19.02
C VAL A 152 17.09 -7.11 18.68
N VAL A 153 15.81 -7.02 19.06
CA VAL A 153 14.81 -8.06 18.76
C VAL A 153 14.67 -8.25 17.24
N LYS A 154 14.53 -7.15 16.48
CA LYS A 154 14.41 -7.23 15.02
C LYS A 154 15.65 -7.85 14.39
N ARG A 155 16.86 -7.43 14.80
CA ARG A 155 18.11 -8.02 14.32
C ARG A 155 18.23 -9.51 14.65
N SER A 156 17.76 -9.93 15.83
CA SER A 156 17.76 -11.34 16.20
C SER A 156 16.80 -12.16 15.35
N SER A 157 15.65 -11.60 14.98
CA SER A 157 14.70 -12.25 14.06
C SER A 157 15.25 -12.32 12.63
N ASP A 158 15.95 -11.28 12.17
CA ASP A 158 16.60 -11.26 10.85
C ASP A 158 17.64 -12.40 10.78
N LYS A 159 18.53 -12.54 11.78
CA LYS A 159 19.52 -13.63 11.87
C LYS A 159 18.90 -15.03 11.92
N ARG A 160 17.72 -15.18 12.55
CA ARG A 160 16.99 -16.47 12.63
C ARG A 160 16.38 -16.91 11.31
N ARG A 161 16.23 -16.01 10.33
CA ARG A 161 15.70 -16.34 9.00
C ARG A 161 16.80 -16.71 8.00
N GLU A 162 18.05 -16.40 8.32
CA GLU A 162 19.23 -16.64 7.47
C GLU A 162 20.00 -17.93 7.83
N GLY A 163 19.69 -18.57 8.96
CA GLY A 163 20.25 -19.86 9.38
C GLY A 163 19.19 -20.95 9.40
#